data_AF-A0A2M8LGY4-F1
#
_entry.id   AF-A0A2M8LGY4-F1
#
_cell.length_a   1.000
_cell.length_b   1.000
_cell.length_c   1.000
_cell.angle_alpha   90.00
_cell.angle_beta   90.00
_cell.angle_gamma   90.00
#
_symmetry.space_group_name_H-M   'P 1'
#
loop_
_entity.id
_entity.type
_entity.pdbx_description
1 polymer ?
#
loop_
_entity_poly.entity_id
_entity_poly.type
_entity_poly.pdbx_seq_one_letter_code
_entity_poly.pdbx_strand_id
1 'polypeptide(L)'
;MHRLFMKLVVPHSRALLLGVVAFCVLFFVLGAPPALAQETAFEQFGTATTLPTDNIAVIVARVIRVALTLVGIIFVCLVIYAGFLYLLARGEPDPIKKAKKIFQQSIIGLFIIFSAYSITTFILNRLLDAAFTGTSSAIADAFSEPLSGSLGGGILDDHYPERDAQDIARNTRIFVSFKEAIDPESIASNYDGNTDTVDYLNTDSIIIYPTEDGPGGALTEEEVVVTYDEDFEIFVFDPVDYLGSSEEDTNYTVILTTSIQKDDGSSAFSGAYSSGYSWTFEVSTEIDLTPPYVTSVVPQQDATEPRNITIEINFSEAMDPVATTGSYIASEESYFTNIEVFDALGVNVEGTFEISNAYRTISFTTTDACGEDPCGDTIYCLPTNQAIEAFAHAATLNEDEIPQAEPAGYTFDGVVDAASNSLDGDNDGDACGSATDTIDCADGEENDDYSWNFTTTDDIEDSVPQIIDGGLDPGIEEDEINQTNDIEITFNTYLKSSTVKTHSVSLWPDPYYESWFAIRKSNDDTNERTTVLIEHPTFVSTDLGGWDYWPVLTNDIKSAYQICMYPAIGPGANCTEGRDAERPYCCNGIASSSACQSDQQELDGLDEELPDNSETEL
;
A
#
# COMPACT_ATOMS: atom_id res chain seq x y z
N MET A 1 68.05 51.96 51.74
CA MET A 1 69.13 51.38 50.91
C MET A 1 68.63 50.07 50.34
N HIS A 2 68.68 49.96 49.02
CA HIS A 2 68.71 48.72 48.19
C HIS A 2 67.50 47.76 48.14
N ARG A 3 66.89 47.72 46.93
CA ARG A 3 66.51 46.54 46.08
C ARG A 3 65.56 45.49 46.72
N LEU A 4 64.52 44.95 46.06
CA LEU A 4 64.41 44.55 44.64
C LEU A 4 62.93 44.31 44.27
N PHE A 5 62.64 44.51 42.98
CA PHE A 5 61.44 44.18 42.21
C PHE A 5 60.97 42.72 42.30
N MET A 6 59.66 42.45 42.20
CA MET A 6 59.09 41.60 41.12
C MET A 6 57.55 41.63 41.02
N LYS A 7 57.08 42.09 39.84
CA LYS A 7 55.87 41.74 39.05
C LYS A 7 54.63 41.16 39.76
N LEU A 8 53.51 41.90 39.66
CA LEU A 8 52.15 41.34 39.75
C LEU A 8 51.26 41.99 38.68
N VAL A 9 50.94 41.26 37.61
CA VAL A 9 49.78 41.51 36.75
C VAL A 9 49.22 40.13 36.38
N VAL A 10 48.12 39.75 37.02
CA VAL A 10 47.33 38.54 36.73
C VAL A 10 45.98 39.00 36.16
N PRO A 11 45.50 38.42 35.04
CA PRO A 11 44.36 38.96 34.30
C PRO A 11 43.02 38.57 34.96
N HIS A 12 42.15 39.57 35.14
CA HIS A 12 40.85 39.49 35.84
C HIS A 12 39.76 38.64 35.14
N SER A 13 39.99 38.07 33.96
CA SER A 13 38.95 37.35 33.21
C SER A 13 38.77 35.87 33.60
N ARG A 14 39.77 35.25 34.26
CA ARG A 14 39.69 33.83 34.65
C ARG A 14 39.10 33.60 36.04
N ALA A 15 39.20 34.58 36.94
CA ALA A 15 38.65 34.49 38.29
C ALA A 15 37.12 34.65 38.33
N LEU A 16 36.54 35.40 37.38
CA LEU A 16 35.09 35.60 37.27
C LEU A 16 34.39 34.33 36.78
N LEU A 17 34.97 33.61 35.82
CA LEU A 17 34.40 32.38 35.25
C LEU A 17 34.42 31.21 36.26
N LEU A 18 35.49 31.09 37.04
CA LEU A 18 35.61 30.09 38.11
C LEU A 18 34.68 30.39 39.29
N GLY A 19 34.40 31.67 39.57
CA GLY A 19 33.46 32.08 40.62
C GLY A 19 31.99 31.76 40.29
N VAL A 20 31.58 31.92 39.02
CA VAL A 20 30.21 31.61 38.57
C VAL A 20 29.96 30.10 38.56
N VAL A 21 30.93 29.31 38.10
CA VAL A 21 30.80 27.84 38.08
C VAL A 21 30.78 27.26 39.50
N ALA A 22 31.60 27.78 40.43
CA ALA A 22 31.59 27.36 41.82
C ALA A 22 30.29 27.76 42.56
N PHE A 23 29.68 28.88 42.20
CA PHE A 23 28.40 29.32 42.76
C PHE A 23 27.22 28.46 42.28
N CYS A 24 27.21 28.03 41.02
CA CYS A 24 26.17 27.14 40.48
C CYS A 24 26.25 25.72 41.05
N VAL A 25 27.46 25.19 41.29
CA VAL A 25 27.63 23.84 41.87
C VAL A 25 27.28 23.81 43.36
N LEU A 26 27.57 24.87 44.12
CA LEU A 26 27.24 24.95 45.55
C LEU A 26 25.74 25.12 45.81
N PHE A 27 25.00 25.70 44.86
CA PHE A 27 23.53 25.87 44.95
C PHE A 27 22.77 24.55 44.67
N PHE A 28 23.39 23.62 43.90
CA PHE A 28 22.76 22.34 43.54
C PHE A 28 22.93 21.24 44.61
N VAL A 29 23.91 21.36 45.52
CA VAL A 29 24.26 20.28 46.47
C VAL A 29 23.64 20.44 47.87
N LEU A 30 23.07 21.60 48.21
CA LEU A 30 22.59 21.89 49.59
C LEU A 30 21.08 22.17 49.72
N GLY A 31 20.26 21.81 48.72
CA GLY A 31 18.86 22.26 48.66
C GLY A 31 17.76 21.23 48.37
N ALA A 32 17.98 19.92 48.52
CA ALA A 32 16.93 18.92 48.27
C ALA A 32 16.37 18.32 49.57
N PRO A 33 15.17 18.73 50.03
CA PRO A 33 14.36 17.85 50.87
C PRO A 33 13.77 16.72 50.01
N PRO A 34 13.42 15.56 50.59
CA PRO A 34 12.77 14.49 49.83
C PRO A 34 11.39 14.98 49.37
N ALA A 35 11.19 15.08 48.06
CA ALA A 35 9.90 15.41 47.47
C ALA A 35 9.04 14.15 47.44
N LEU A 36 8.09 14.06 48.36
CA LEU A 36 6.87 13.28 48.13
C LEU A 36 6.02 14.11 47.16
N ALA A 37 5.71 13.54 46.00
CA ALA A 37 4.85 14.15 45.00
C ALA A 37 3.45 14.40 45.58
N GLN A 38 3.03 15.66 45.62
CA GLN A 38 1.62 16.03 45.83
C GLN A 38 1.32 17.29 45.01
N GLU A 39 0.57 17.09 43.92
CA GLU A 39 0.24 18.05 42.86
C GLU A 39 -0.53 19.31 43.29
N THR A 40 -1.12 19.35 44.48
CA THR A 40 -2.16 20.33 44.78
C THR A 40 -1.68 21.74 45.18
N ALA A 41 -0.37 21.98 45.31
CA ALA A 41 0.17 23.27 45.75
C ALA A 41 0.57 24.22 44.60
N PHE A 42 0.84 23.69 43.41
CA PHE A 42 1.32 24.49 42.28
C PHE A 42 0.19 25.19 41.51
N GLU A 43 -1.01 24.59 41.44
CA GLU A 43 -2.16 25.18 40.75
C GLU A 43 -2.69 26.46 41.43
N GLN A 44 -2.65 26.52 42.77
CA GLN A 44 -3.02 27.74 43.51
C GLN A 44 -1.99 28.87 43.36
N PHE A 45 -0.75 28.57 42.96
CA PHE A 45 0.29 29.58 42.75
C PHE A 45 0.26 30.16 41.33
N GLY A 46 -0.11 29.36 40.33
CA GLY A 46 -0.27 29.78 38.93
C GLY A 46 -1.42 30.77 38.75
N THR A 47 -2.55 30.53 39.41
CA THR A 47 -3.75 31.39 39.36
C THR A 47 -3.56 32.75 40.04
N ALA A 48 -2.61 32.88 40.98
CA ALA A 48 -2.33 34.14 41.70
C ALA A 48 -1.28 35.04 41.02
N THR A 49 -0.50 34.53 40.05
CA THR A 49 0.68 35.23 39.51
C THR A 49 0.57 35.65 38.05
N THR A 50 -0.52 35.32 37.35
CA THR A 50 -0.72 35.62 35.90
C THR A 50 0.45 35.18 35.01
N LEU A 51 1.19 34.15 35.44
CA LEU A 51 2.25 33.55 34.63
C LEU A 51 1.60 32.55 33.66
N PRO A 52 2.05 32.49 32.39
CA PRO A 52 1.57 31.49 31.44
C PRO A 52 1.74 30.08 32.02
N THR A 53 0.68 29.27 31.96
CA THR A 53 0.64 27.86 32.37
C THR A 53 1.30 26.93 31.35
N ASP A 54 2.21 27.46 30.53
CA ASP A 54 2.92 26.68 29.52
C ASP A 54 3.93 25.75 30.23
N ASN A 55 4.03 24.51 29.74
CA ASN A 55 5.00 23.52 30.21
C ASN A 55 6.42 24.13 30.28
N ILE A 56 7.18 23.83 31.33
CA ILE A 56 8.53 24.36 31.53
C ILE A 56 9.45 24.10 30.32
N ALA A 57 9.26 23.00 29.59
CA ALA A 57 9.96 22.70 28.36
C ALA A 57 9.65 23.70 27.23
N VAL A 58 8.38 24.14 27.11
CA VAL A 58 7.93 25.16 26.14
C VAL A 58 8.53 26.53 26.48
N ILE A 59 8.61 26.86 27.78
CA ILE A 59 9.26 28.08 28.25
C ILE A 59 10.76 28.05 27.91
N VAL A 60 11.44 26.92 28.16
CA VAL A 60 12.87 26.74 27.84
C VAL A 60 13.11 26.83 26.32
N ALA A 61 12.29 26.17 25.50
CA ALA A 61 12.39 26.23 24.05
C ALA A 61 12.21 27.67 23.51
N ARG A 62 11.26 28.43 24.09
CA ARG A 62 11.05 29.85 23.73
C ARG A 62 12.27 30.72 24.08
N VAL A 63 12.88 30.48 25.25
CA VAL A 63 14.11 31.18 25.67
C VAL A 63 15.31 30.84 24.76
N ILE A 64 15.48 29.57 24.40
CA ILE A 64 16.54 29.13 23.48
C ILE A 64 16.35 29.78 22.10
N ARG A 65 15.12 29.81 21.58
CA ARG A 65 14.80 30.45 20.30
C ARG A 65 15.17 31.94 20.30
N VAL A 66 14.81 32.68 21.35
CA VAL A 66 15.18 34.10 21.50
C VAL A 66 16.69 34.30 21.59
N ALA A 67 17.39 33.43 22.32
CA ALA A 67 18.85 33.48 22.44
C ALA A 67 19.55 33.21 21.10
N LEU A 68 19.07 32.23 20.33
CA LEU A 68 19.61 31.90 18.99
C LEU A 68 19.39 33.05 18.01
N THR A 69 18.23 33.71 18.04
CA THR A 69 17.99 34.90 17.21
C THR A 69 18.96 36.03 17.54
N LEU A 70 19.23 36.27 18.83
CA LEU A 70 20.19 37.29 19.26
C LEU A 70 21.63 36.97 18.79
N VAL A 71 22.03 35.70 18.88
CA VAL A 71 23.35 35.24 18.40
C VAL A 71 23.46 35.36 16.88
N GLY A 72 22.39 35.04 16.13
CA GLY A 72 22.33 35.24 14.69
C GLY A 72 22.50 36.70 14.29
N ILE A 73 21.86 37.63 15.01
CA ILE A 73 22.04 39.08 14.80
C ILE A 73 23.49 39.50 15.05
N ILE A 74 24.12 39.01 16.13
CA ILE A 74 25.52 39.30 16.44
C ILE A 74 26.44 38.77 15.33
N PHE A 75 26.19 37.57 14.81
CA PHE A 75 26.93 37.00 13.70
C PHE A 75 26.86 37.91 12.45
N VAL A 76 25.66 38.36 12.07
CA VAL A 76 25.47 39.29 10.94
C VAL A 76 26.25 40.59 11.16
N CYS A 77 26.21 41.17 12.37
CA CYS A 77 26.98 42.37 12.69
C CYS A 77 28.50 42.15 12.56
N LEU A 78 29.02 40.98 12.98
CA LEU A 78 30.43 40.64 12.88
C LEU A 78 30.89 40.45 11.43
N VAL A 79 30.06 39.82 10.60
CA VAL A 79 30.31 39.63 9.15
C VAL A 79 30.35 40.98 8.44
N ILE A 80 29.38 41.86 8.73
CA ILE A 80 29.34 43.23 8.16
C ILE A 80 30.59 44.01 8.61
N TYR A 81 30.95 43.96 9.89
CA TYR A 81 32.14 44.64 10.41
C TYR A 81 33.44 44.14 9.76
N ALA A 82 33.59 42.82 9.62
CA ALA A 82 34.73 42.21 8.94
C ALA A 82 34.77 42.59 7.45
N GLY A 83 33.61 42.69 6.79
CA GLY A 83 33.48 43.16 5.41
C GLY A 83 33.95 44.60 5.24
N PHE A 84 33.51 45.51 6.10
CA PHE A 84 34.00 46.90 6.08
C PHE A 84 35.50 47.00 6.33
N LEU A 85 36.02 46.24 7.31
CA LEU A 85 37.46 46.22 7.61
C LEU A 85 38.28 45.70 6.43
N TYR A 86 37.76 44.73 5.68
CA TYR A 86 38.40 44.18 4.49
C TYR A 86 38.40 45.16 3.33
N LEU A 87 37.26 45.82 3.06
CA LEU A 87 37.12 46.78 1.96
C LEU A 87 37.94 48.06 2.17
N LEU A 88 38.07 48.52 3.42
CA LEU A 88 38.82 49.74 3.75
C LEU A 88 40.32 49.52 3.93
N ALA A 89 40.80 48.27 3.85
CA ALA A 89 42.20 47.91 4.10
C ALA A 89 43.19 48.47 3.07
N ARG A 90 42.75 48.92 1.89
CA ARG A 90 43.59 49.54 0.84
C ARG A 90 44.89 48.77 0.50
N GLY A 91 44.90 47.45 0.68
CA GLY A 91 46.06 46.59 0.43
C GLY A 91 47.07 46.49 1.59
N GLU A 92 46.82 47.11 2.75
CA GLU A 92 47.66 46.96 3.93
C GLU A 92 47.44 45.56 4.57
N PRO A 93 48.50 44.79 4.85
CA PRO A 93 48.37 43.38 5.24
C PRO A 93 47.71 43.18 6.61
N ASP A 94 47.88 44.12 7.53
CA ASP A 94 47.39 44.02 8.91
C ASP A 94 45.85 44.03 9.03
N PRO A 95 45.11 45.01 8.45
CA PRO A 95 43.65 44.99 8.48
C PRO A 95 43.04 43.82 7.69
N ILE A 96 43.66 43.38 6.59
CA ILE A 96 43.23 42.19 5.83
C ILE A 96 43.32 40.94 6.70
N LYS A 97 44.46 40.76 7.38
CA LYS A 97 44.68 39.60 8.27
C LYS A 97 43.67 39.58 9.42
N LYS A 98 43.33 40.76 9.95
CA LYS A 98 42.33 40.91 11.02
C LYS A 98 40.92 40.58 10.52
N ALA A 99 40.52 41.06 9.34
CA ALA A 99 39.21 40.76 8.75
C ALA A 99 39.05 39.25 8.46
N LYS A 100 40.05 38.62 7.84
CA LYS A 100 40.06 37.17 7.58
C LYS A 100 39.94 36.34 8.85
N LYS A 101 40.62 36.77 9.93
CA LYS A 101 40.52 36.09 11.23
C LYS A 101 39.11 36.18 11.82
N ILE A 102 38.43 37.32 11.68
CA ILE A 102 37.05 37.48 12.16
C ILE A 102 36.11 36.57 11.36
N PHE A 103 36.24 36.51 10.03
CA PHE A 103 35.44 35.58 9.22
C PHE A 103 35.64 34.11 9.63
N GLN A 104 36.90 33.68 9.80
CA GLN A 104 37.20 32.31 10.23
C GLN A 104 36.57 31.98 11.59
N GLN A 105 36.65 32.91 12.55
CA GLN A 105 36.08 32.71 13.88
C GLN A 105 34.54 32.70 13.87
N SER A 106 33.91 33.55 13.06
CA SER A 106 32.46 33.59 12.91
C SER A 106 31.91 32.31 12.26
N ILE A 107 32.59 31.76 11.25
CA ILE A 107 32.19 30.52 10.58
C ILE A 107 32.28 29.33 11.55
N ILE A 108 33.36 29.24 12.32
CA ILE A 108 33.51 28.18 13.34
C ILE A 108 32.42 28.29 14.41
N GLY A 109 32.10 29.52 14.86
CA GLY A 109 31.02 29.75 15.81
C GLY A 109 29.65 29.32 15.26
N LEU A 110 29.37 29.62 14.00
CA LEU A 110 28.14 29.21 13.32
C LEU A 110 28.03 27.68 13.20
N PHE A 111 29.13 27.02 12.82
CA PHE A 111 29.18 25.56 12.72
C PHE A 111 28.91 24.86 14.05
N ILE A 112 29.45 25.40 15.16
CA ILE A 112 29.20 24.87 16.50
C ILE A 112 27.72 25.03 16.88
N ILE A 113 27.09 26.15 16.55
CA ILE A 113 25.68 26.40 16.86
C ILE A 113 24.77 25.43 16.10
N PHE A 114 25.02 25.23 14.79
CA PHE A 114 24.24 24.27 14.00
C PHE A 114 24.45 22.84 14.48
N SER A 115 25.70 22.45 14.77
CA SER A 115 25.99 21.12 15.31
C SER A 115 25.30 20.90 16.66
N ALA A 116 25.33 21.89 17.55
CA ALA A 116 24.67 21.81 18.85
C ALA A 116 23.14 21.73 18.70
N TYR A 117 22.55 22.48 17.76
CA TYR A 117 21.13 22.42 17.47
C TYR A 117 20.72 21.03 16.95
N SER A 118 21.40 20.52 15.91
CA SER A 118 21.13 19.19 15.34
C SER A 118 21.29 18.06 16.34
N ILE A 119 22.35 18.10 17.17
CA ILE A 119 22.56 17.09 18.23
C ILE A 119 21.45 17.18 19.29
N THR A 120 21.05 18.38 19.67
CA THR A 120 20.03 18.57 20.70
C THR A 120 18.66 18.12 20.19
N THR A 121 18.28 18.43 18.95
CA THR A 121 17.02 17.96 18.36
C THR A 121 17.03 16.46 18.16
N PHE A 122 18.15 15.88 17.72
CA PHE A 122 18.30 14.42 17.60
C PHE A 122 18.09 13.72 18.95
N ILE A 123 18.77 14.20 20.02
CA ILE A 123 18.63 13.62 21.35
C ILE A 123 17.23 13.86 21.92
N LEU A 124 16.63 15.03 21.70
CA LEU A 124 15.28 15.33 22.20
C LEU A 124 14.22 14.48 21.51
N ASN A 125 14.31 14.26 20.20
CA ASN A 125 13.39 13.37 19.48
C ASN A 125 13.53 11.95 20.04
N ARG A 126 14.75 11.42 20.14
CA ARG A 126 15.00 10.08 20.71
C ARG A 126 14.57 9.94 22.17
N LEU A 127 14.63 11.02 22.96
CA LEU A 127 14.16 11.01 24.35
C LEU A 127 12.64 11.21 24.46
N LEU A 128 12.01 11.94 23.55
CA LEU A 128 10.56 12.08 23.48
C LEU A 128 9.94 10.76 23.02
N ASP A 129 10.50 10.11 22.01
CA ASP A 129 10.15 8.75 21.63
C ASP A 129 10.30 7.84 22.86
N ALA A 130 11.48 7.76 23.47
CA ALA A 130 11.70 6.92 24.64
C ALA A 130 10.83 7.27 25.88
N ALA A 131 10.36 8.52 26.03
CA ALA A 131 9.57 8.98 27.19
C ALA A 131 8.05 8.90 26.98
N PHE A 132 7.56 8.98 25.73
CA PHE A 132 6.14 8.89 25.39
C PHE A 132 5.75 7.54 24.77
N THR A 133 6.72 6.73 24.33
CA THR A 133 6.48 5.42 23.69
C THR A 133 7.35 4.30 24.29
N GLY A 134 7.99 4.52 25.44
CA GLY A 134 9.05 3.68 26.03
C GLY A 134 8.69 2.24 26.44
N THR A 135 7.55 1.69 26.03
CA THR A 135 7.27 0.25 26.11
C THR A 135 6.69 -0.29 24.79
N SER A 136 5.95 0.54 24.04
CA SER A 136 5.38 0.21 22.72
C SER A 136 6.32 0.48 21.52
N SER A 137 7.21 1.49 21.56
CA SER A 137 8.10 1.83 20.44
C SER A 137 9.30 0.90 20.28
N ALA A 138 9.77 0.22 21.33
CA ALA A 138 10.86 -0.75 21.18
C ALA A 138 10.42 -2.05 20.49
N ILE A 139 9.11 -2.30 20.47
CA ILE A 139 8.50 -3.48 19.85
C ILE A 139 7.94 -3.05 18.49
N ALA A 140 7.26 -1.91 18.38
CA ALA A 140 6.92 -1.31 17.10
C ALA A 140 8.17 -1.10 16.21
N ASP A 141 9.30 -0.57 16.69
CA ASP A 141 10.52 -0.44 15.86
C ASP A 141 11.13 -1.80 15.44
N ALA A 142 10.80 -2.90 16.13
CA ALA A 142 11.32 -4.24 15.82
C ALA A 142 10.48 -4.99 14.79
N PHE A 143 9.22 -4.59 14.60
CA PHE A 143 8.24 -5.26 13.72
C PHE A 143 7.52 -4.30 12.76
N SER A 144 7.71 -2.99 12.87
CA SER A 144 7.15 -1.99 11.97
C SER A 144 7.94 -1.99 10.67
N GLU A 145 7.24 -2.31 9.60
CA GLU A 145 7.68 -2.07 8.25
C GLU A 145 7.26 -0.64 7.88
N PRO A 146 8.20 0.31 7.77
CA PRO A 146 7.86 1.68 7.49
C PRO A 146 7.18 1.81 6.13
N LEU A 147 6.14 2.65 6.06
CA LEU A 147 5.32 2.94 4.89
C LEU A 147 4.64 1.69 4.30
N SER A 148 4.11 0.81 5.16
CA SER A 148 3.42 -0.42 4.72
C SER A 148 1.90 -0.37 4.86
N GLY A 149 1.36 0.44 5.78
CA GLY A 149 -0.06 0.39 6.15
C GLY A 149 -1.05 0.77 5.04
N SER A 150 -0.58 1.46 4.00
CA SER A 150 -1.42 1.87 2.88
C SER A 150 -1.96 0.69 2.05
N LEU A 151 -1.27 -0.46 2.05
CA LEU A 151 -1.76 -1.69 1.42
C LEU A 151 -2.78 -2.37 2.34
N GLY A 152 -4.00 -2.49 1.83
CA GLY A 152 -5.12 -3.05 2.58
C GLY A 152 -5.80 -2.02 3.48
N GLY A 153 -5.05 -1.35 4.36
CA GLY A 153 -5.59 -0.36 5.28
C GLY A 153 -5.94 0.98 4.61
N GLY A 154 -5.14 1.40 3.63
CA GLY A 154 -5.27 2.69 2.95
C GLY A 154 -5.86 2.61 1.54
N ILE A 155 -5.38 3.48 0.66
CA ILE A 155 -5.88 3.64 -0.72
C ILE A 155 -5.49 2.50 -1.67
N LEU A 156 -4.54 1.64 -1.29
CA LEU A 156 -4.03 0.57 -2.15
C LEU A 156 -4.82 -0.73 -1.93
N ASP A 157 -5.22 -1.34 -3.04
CA ASP A 157 -5.86 -2.66 -3.05
C ASP A 157 -4.84 -3.79 -3.21
N ASP A 158 -3.94 -3.68 -4.19
CA ASP A 158 -2.88 -4.67 -4.43
C ASP A 158 -1.70 -4.05 -5.21
N HIS A 159 -0.58 -4.77 -5.29
CA HIS A 159 0.51 -4.43 -6.20
C HIS A 159 1.31 -5.67 -6.61
N TYR A 160 1.98 -5.58 -7.75
CA TYR A 160 2.90 -6.60 -8.25
C TYR A 160 4.25 -5.95 -8.62
N PRO A 161 5.40 -6.58 -8.37
CA PRO A 161 5.59 -7.78 -7.58
C PRO A 161 5.11 -7.62 -6.13
N GLU A 162 4.77 -8.75 -5.51
CA GLU A 162 4.37 -8.77 -4.11
C GLU A 162 5.51 -8.28 -3.20
N ARG A 163 5.14 -7.81 -2.02
CA ARG A 163 6.10 -7.34 -1.04
C ARG A 163 7.04 -8.47 -0.64
N ASP A 164 8.34 -8.17 -0.64
CA ASP A 164 9.44 -9.07 -0.31
C ASP A 164 9.48 -10.35 -1.18
N ALA A 165 8.85 -10.31 -2.35
CA ALA A 165 8.93 -11.37 -3.33
C ALA A 165 10.39 -11.58 -3.76
N GLN A 166 10.74 -12.84 -3.99
CA GLN A 166 12.06 -13.28 -4.43
C GLN A 166 11.97 -13.88 -5.82
N ASP A 167 13.13 -14.05 -6.46
CA ASP A 167 13.24 -14.68 -7.78
C ASP A 167 12.40 -13.98 -8.87
N ILE A 168 12.15 -12.66 -8.74
CA ILE A 168 11.40 -11.90 -9.74
C ILE A 168 12.25 -11.73 -11.01
N ALA A 169 11.67 -11.96 -12.17
CA ALA A 169 12.39 -11.86 -13.43
C ALA A 169 12.73 -10.42 -13.82
N ARG A 170 13.79 -10.26 -14.59
CA ARG A 170 14.34 -8.94 -14.97
C ARG A 170 13.47 -8.16 -15.96
N ASN A 171 12.67 -8.84 -16.77
CA ASN A 171 11.69 -8.26 -17.69
C ASN A 171 10.31 -8.10 -17.05
N THR A 172 10.19 -8.22 -15.72
CA THR A 172 8.93 -7.99 -15.02
C THR A 172 8.48 -6.54 -15.17
N ARG A 173 7.16 -6.37 -15.23
CA ARG A 173 6.49 -5.08 -15.04
C ARG A 173 6.03 -4.93 -13.59
N ILE A 174 5.74 -3.70 -13.20
CA ILE A 174 5.28 -3.35 -11.85
C ILE A 174 3.84 -2.85 -11.95
N PHE A 175 2.93 -3.42 -11.18
CA PHE A 175 1.50 -3.06 -11.16
C PHE A 175 1.13 -2.45 -9.83
N VAL A 176 0.22 -1.47 -9.83
CA VAL A 176 -0.38 -0.92 -8.62
C VAL A 176 -1.88 -0.76 -8.85
N SER A 177 -2.68 -1.35 -7.96
CA SER A 177 -4.13 -1.20 -7.94
C SER A 177 -4.56 -0.36 -6.75
N PHE A 178 -5.37 0.65 -7.01
CA PHE A 178 -5.98 1.54 -6.04
C PHE A 178 -7.45 1.15 -5.80
N LYS A 179 -7.99 1.51 -4.65
CA LYS A 179 -9.42 1.30 -4.31
C LYS A 179 -10.35 2.34 -4.96
N GLU A 180 -9.79 3.42 -5.49
CA GLU A 180 -10.50 4.52 -6.12
C GLU A 180 -9.69 5.04 -7.31
N ALA A 181 -10.38 5.63 -8.28
CA ALA A 181 -9.75 6.27 -9.44
C ALA A 181 -8.74 7.37 -9.05
N ILE A 182 -7.58 7.33 -9.71
CA ILE A 182 -6.46 8.24 -9.52
C ILE A 182 -6.38 9.22 -10.69
N ASP A 183 -6.01 10.46 -10.42
CA ASP A 183 -5.73 11.45 -11.47
C ASP A 183 -4.50 10.99 -12.29
N PRO A 184 -4.66 10.62 -13.57
CA PRO A 184 -3.55 10.14 -14.40
C PRO A 184 -2.46 11.20 -14.60
N GLU A 185 -2.78 12.52 -14.55
CA GLU A 185 -1.74 13.58 -14.59
C GLU A 185 -0.81 13.51 -13.37
N SER A 186 -1.27 12.94 -12.26
CA SER A 186 -0.46 12.76 -11.07
C SER A 186 0.50 11.58 -11.17
N ILE A 187 0.26 10.58 -12.02
CA ILE A 187 1.11 9.38 -12.16
C ILE A 187 1.93 9.38 -13.47
N ALA A 188 1.38 9.89 -14.56
CA ALA A 188 2.00 9.93 -15.88
C ALA A 188 2.38 11.36 -16.27
N SER A 189 3.66 11.59 -16.62
CA SER A 189 4.21 12.92 -16.87
C SER A 189 3.75 13.58 -18.18
N ASN A 190 3.36 12.78 -19.17
CA ASN A 190 2.95 13.24 -20.49
C ASN A 190 1.47 13.00 -20.79
N TYR A 191 0.67 12.69 -19.77
CA TYR A 191 -0.74 12.44 -19.94
C TYR A 191 -1.42 13.63 -20.61
N ASP A 192 -2.00 13.39 -21.80
CA ASP A 192 -2.77 14.37 -22.55
C ASP A 192 -4.14 13.83 -23.00
N GLY A 193 -4.50 12.64 -22.51
CA GLY A 193 -5.72 11.90 -22.86
C GLY A 193 -5.72 11.33 -24.28
N ASN A 194 -4.59 11.37 -24.99
CA ASN A 194 -4.44 10.78 -26.31
C ASN A 194 -3.80 9.38 -26.19
N THR A 195 -4.55 8.36 -26.59
CA THR A 195 -4.10 6.97 -26.62
C THR A 195 -3.06 6.68 -27.71
N ASP A 196 -2.52 7.70 -28.39
CA ASP A 196 -1.43 7.62 -29.37
C ASP A 196 -0.10 8.23 -28.85
N THR A 197 -0.08 8.75 -27.61
CA THR A 197 1.12 9.34 -26.98
C THR A 197 1.64 8.49 -25.84
N VAL A 198 2.97 8.34 -25.79
CA VAL A 198 3.64 7.52 -24.78
C VAL A 198 3.62 8.29 -23.47
N ASP A 199 2.94 7.71 -22.48
CA ASP A 199 2.96 8.18 -21.11
C ASP A 199 4.19 7.62 -20.39
N TYR A 200 4.93 8.50 -19.73
CA TYR A 200 6.15 8.18 -18.99
C TYR A 200 5.95 8.41 -17.50
N LEU A 201 6.85 7.84 -16.69
CA LEU A 201 6.79 7.91 -15.24
C LEU A 201 6.87 9.33 -14.67
N ASN A 202 5.87 9.73 -13.89
CA ASN A 202 5.97 10.91 -13.05
C ASN A 202 6.85 10.63 -11.80
N THR A 203 8.12 11.00 -11.90
CA THR A 203 9.13 10.78 -10.82
C THR A 203 8.88 11.56 -9.53
N ASP A 204 7.95 12.53 -9.50
CA ASP A 204 7.52 13.19 -8.26
C ASP A 204 6.53 12.31 -7.46
N SER A 205 5.86 11.37 -8.14
CA SER A 205 4.81 10.51 -7.59
C SER A 205 5.29 9.10 -7.31
N ILE A 206 6.15 8.56 -8.17
CA ILE A 206 6.62 7.18 -8.07
C ILE A 206 8.13 7.14 -8.28
N ILE A 207 8.81 6.44 -7.37
CA ILE A 207 10.28 6.32 -7.37
C ILE A 207 10.63 4.83 -7.34
N ILE A 208 11.27 4.35 -8.41
CA ILE A 208 11.71 2.95 -8.56
C ILE A 208 13.24 2.96 -8.60
N TYR A 209 13.91 2.22 -7.71
CA TYR A 209 15.38 2.21 -7.66
C TYR A 209 15.97 0.91 -7.09
N PRO A 210 17.20 0.52 -7.49
CA PRO A 210 17.94 -0.53 -6.82
C PRO A 210 18.19 -0.16 -5.35
N THR A 211 17.77 -0.99 -4.41
CA THR A 211 17.76 -0.69 -2.97
C THR A 211 19.14 -0.27 -2.44
N GLU A 212 20.22 -0.87 -2.95
CA GLU A 212 21.59 -0.52 -2.53
C GLU A 212 22.00 0.90 -2.94
N ASP A 213 21.52 1.39 -4.09
CA ASP A 213 21.83 2.72 -4.61
C ASP A 213 21.00 3.83 -3.94
N GLY A 214 19.87 3.46 -3.34
CA GLY A 214 18.91 4.38 -2.76
C GLY A 214 18.23 5.28 -3.80
N PRO A 215 17.43 6.28 -3.37
CA PRO A 215 16.69 7.15 -4.29
C PRO A 215 17.54 7.96 -5.29
N GLY A 216 18.88 8.00 -5.10
CA GLY A 216 19.79 8.64 -6.03
C GLY A 216 20.07 7.83 -7.30
N GLY A 217 19.74 6.53 -7.30
CA GLY A 217 19.80 5.62 -8.45
C GLY A 217 18.42 5.31 -9.03
N ALA A 218 17.43 6.18 -8.81
CA ALA A 218 16.09 5.98 -9.33
C ALA A 218 16.03 6.06 -10.85
N LEU A 219 15.17 5.21 -11.42
CA LEU A 219 14.80 5.26 -12.83
C LEU A 219 14.23 6.66 -13.14
N THR A 220 14.62 7.17 -14.30
CA THR A 220 14.17 8.45 -14.82
C THR A 220 12.85 8.31 -15.57
N GLU A 221 12.22 9.45 -15.85
CA GLU A 221 10.93 9.53 -16.53
C GLU A 221 10.87 8.66 -17.81
N GLU A 222 11.80 8.84 -18.75
CA GLU A 222 11.81 8.12 -20.04
C GLU A 222 12.27 6.64 -19.93
N GLU A 223 12.68 6.18 -18.75
CA GLU A 223 13.12 4.79 -18.52
C GLU A 223 11.95 3.87 -18.11
N VAL A 224 10.75 4.42 -17.91
CA VAL A 224 9.56 3.66 -17.51
C VAL A 224 8.35 4.19 -18.28
N VAL A 225 7.73 3.32 -19.08
CA VAL A 225 6.45 3.58 -19.75
C VAL A 225 5.32 3.31 -18.76
N VAL A 226 4.28 4.13 -18.80
CA VAL A 226 3.11 3.99 -17.93
C VAL A 226 1.88 3.71 -18.77
N THR A 227 1.14 2.67 -18.39
CA THR A 227 -0.18 2.36 -18.96
C THR A 227 -1.18 2.16 -17.82
N TYR A 228 -2.47 2.22 -18.13
CA TYR A 228 -3.54 2.23 -17.13
C TYR A 228 -4.83 1.63 -17.70
N ASP A 229 -5.70 1.17 -16.80
CA ASP A 229 -7.03 0.68 -17.16
C ASP A 229 -8.01 1.82 -17.46
N GLU A 230 -9.21 1.47 -17.94
CA GLU A 230 -10.23 2.44 -18.37
C GLU A 230 -10.77 3.31 -17.23
N ASP A 231 -10.70 2.81 -15.99
CA ASP A 231 -11.20 3.46 -14.79
C ASP A 231 -10.13 4.24 -14.00
N PHE A 232 -8.87 4.19 -14.42
CA PHE A 232 -7.71 4.77 -13.72
C PHE A 232 -7.56 4.27 -12.28
N GLU A 233 -7.91 3.01 -12.04
CA GLU A 233 -7.73 2.33 -10.75
C GLU A 233 -6.48 1.46 -10.75
N ILE A 234 -5.97 1.06 -11.93
CA ILE A 234 -4.80 0.20 -12.08
C ILE A 234 -3.78 0.85 -13.01
N PHE A 235 -2.53 0.90 -12.56
CA PHE A 235 -1.41 1.44 -13.33
C PHE A 235 -0.32 0.38 -13.48
N VAL A 236 0.23 0.29 -14.69
CA VAL A 236 1.36 -0.57 -15.05
C VAL A 236 2.56 0.32 -15.35
N PHE A 237 3.66 0.02 -14.69
CA PHE A 237 4.96 0.64 -14.88
C PHE A 237 5.86 -0.38 -15.57
N ASP A 238 6.19 -0.10 -16.83
CA ASP A 238 6.97 -0.95 -17.71
C ASP A 238 8.38 -0.37 -17.91
N PRO A 239 9.42 -0.91 -17.22
CA PRO A 239 10.79 -0.49 -17.41
C PRO A 239 11.27 -0.77 -18.85
N VAL A 240 11.77 0.26 -19.54
CA VAL A 240 12.25 0.14 -20.92
C VAL A 240 13.44 -0.80 -21.04
N ASP A 241 14.33 -0.78 -20.04
CA ASP A 241 15.44 -1.71 -19.91
C ASP A 241 15.14 -2.71 -18.80
N TYR A 242 15.60 -3.96 -18.98
CA TYR A 242 15.49 -5.00 -17.95
C TYR A 242 16.06 -4.55 -16.61
N LEU A 243 15.29 -4.76 -15.55
CA LEU A 243 15.69 -4.49 -14.18
C LEU A 243 16.90 -5.34 -13.75
N GLY A 244 17.59 -4.87 -12.72
CA GLY A 244 18.67 -5.60 -12.06
C GLY A 244 19.88 -5.88 -12.96
N SER A 245 20.53 -7.00 -12.68
CA SER A 245 21.79 -7.42 -13.31
C SER A 245 21.67 -8.85 -13.81
N SER A 246 22.34 -9.17 -14.92
CA SER A 246 22.46 -10.56 -15.38
C SER A 246 23.57 -11.34 -14.67
N GLU A 247 24.26 -10.72 -13.71
CA GLU A 247 25.38 -11.34 -12.98
C GLU A 247 25.06 -11.66 -11.51
N GLU A 248 24.17 -10.90 -10.88
CA GLU A 248 23.78 -11.08 -9.47
C GLU A 248 22.37 -10.54 -9.20
N ASP A 249 21.70 -11.15 -8.22
CA ASP A 249 20.36 -10.74 -7.78
C ASP A 249 20.41 -9.33 -7.19
N THR A 250 19.40 -8.53 -7.52
CA THR A 250 19.33 -7.10 -7.18
C THR A 250 18.01 -6.80 -6.48
N ASN A 251 18.08 -6.31 -5.25
CA ASN A 251 16.90 -5.80 -4.55
C ASN A 251 16.47 -4.46 -5.14
N TYR A 252 15.17 -4.30 -5.35
CA TYR A 252 14.53 -3.05 -5.76
C TYR A 252 13.61 -2.52 -4.67
N THR A 253 13.49 -1.19 -4.62
CA THR A 253 12.51 -0.49 -3.79
C THR A 253 11.64 0.37 -4.69
N VAL A 254 10.32 0.32 -4.44
CA VAL A 254 9.33 1.21 -5.05
C VAL A 254 8.71 2.06 -3.96
N ILE A 255 8.59 3.37 -4.23
CA ILE A 255 7.94 4.34 -3.35
C ILE A 255 6.80 5.01 -4.10
N LEU A 256 5.60 4.94 -3.53
CA LEU A 256 4.46 5.78 -3.89
C LEU A 256 4.45 6.98 -2.95
N THR A 257 4.66 8.17 -3.51
CA THR A 257 4.78 9.39 -2.72
C THR A 257 3.40 10.02 -2.47
N THR A 258 3.37 11.02 -1.59
CA THR A 258 2.19 11.82 -1.29
C THR A 258 1.74 12.73 -2.45
N SER A 259 2.47 12.76 -3.57
CA SER A 259 2.14 13.57 -4.74
C SER A 259 0.98 13.00 -5.55
N ILE A 260 0.67 11.70 -5.39
CA ILE A 260 -0.44 11.02 -6.06
C ILE A 260 -1.78 11.61 -5.58
N GLN A 261 -2.64 11.92 -6.54
CA GLN A 261 -3.95 12.54 -6.31
C GLN A 261 -5.06 11.65 -6.83
N LYS A 262 -6.19 11.63 -6.12
CA LYS A 262 -7.42 11.00 -6.62
C LYS A 262 -8.02 11.85 -7.75
N ASP A 263 -8.93 11.29 -8.54
CA ASP A 263 -9.59 12.01 -9.65
C ASP A 263 -10.32 13.30 -9.19
N ASP A 264 -10.73 13.37 -7.92
CA ASP A 264 -11.32 14.58 -7.32
C ASP A 264 -10.29 15.68 -6.94
N GLY A 265 -9.00 15.42 -7.16
CA GLY A 265 -7.86 16.29 -6.84
C GLY A 265 -7.43 16.27 -5.37
N SER A 266 -8.03 15.42 -4.52
CA SER A 266 -7.57 15.18 -3.15
C SER A 266 -6.34 14.27 -3.13
N SER A 267 -5.60 14.24 -2.01
CA SER A 267 -4.43 13.36 -1.91
C SER A 267 -4.86 11.91 -1.72
N ALA A 268 -4.27 11.00 -2.49
CA ALA A 268 -4.50 9.56 -2.33
C ALA A 268 -4.04 9.05 -0.96
N PHE A 269 -2.95 9.61 -0.43
CA PHE A 269 -2.40 9.26 0.87
C PHE A 269 -2.81 10.28 1.94
N SER A 270 -3.76 9.90 2.79
CA SER A 270 -4.34 10.75 3.82
C SER A 270 -4.45 10.04 5.17
N GLY A 271 -4.79 10.80 6.23
CA GLY A 271 -5.00 10.26 7.57
C GLY A 271 -3.81 9.49 8.16
N ALA A 272 -4.08 8.28 8.68
CA ALA A 272 -3.06 7.38 9.24
C ALA A 272 -1.95 7.01 8.23
N TYR A 273 -2.28 7.03 6.93
CA TYR A 273 -1.41 6.62 5.84
C TYR A 273 -0.87 7.80 5.01
N SER A 274 -0.90 9.01 5.58
CA SER A 274 -0.48 10.27 4.92
C SER A 274 1.00 10.36 4.55
N SER A 275 1.80 9.34 4.83
CA SER A 275 3.24 9.31 4.54
C SER A 275 3.59 8.61 3.22
N GLY A 276 2.61 8.05 2.50
CA GLY A 276 2.81 7.31 1.25
C GLY A 276 2.88 5.80 1.46
N TYR A 277 3.54 5.11 0.54
CA TYR A 277 3.74 3.66 0.60
C TYR A 277 5.10 3.28 0.02
N SER A 278 5.74 2.25 0.57
CA SER A 278 6.94 1.66 -0.03
C SER A 278 7.02 0.17 0.20
N TRP A 279 7.57 -0.56 -0.77
CA TRP A 279 7.86 -1.98 -0.66
C TRP A 279 9.15 -2.33 -1.39
N THR A 280 9.64 -3.54 -1.11
CA THR A 280 10.84 -4.13 -1.69
C THR A 280 10.53 -5.46 -2.35
N PHE A 281 11.35 -5.84 -3.33
CA PHE A 281 11.37 -7.19 -3.93
C PHE A 281 12.76 -7.46 -4.52
N GLU A 282 13.11 -8.74 -4.69
CA GLU A 282 14.39 -9.17 -5.27
C GLU A 282 14.22 -9.58 -6.73
N VAL A 283 14.96 -8.90 -7.61
CA VAL A 283 15.07 -9.24 -9.03
C VAL A 283 16.23 -10.22 -9.22
N SER A 284 15.95 -11.38 -9.80
CA SER A 284 16.93 -12.43 -10.11
C SER A 284 17.84 -12.08 -11.30
N THR A 285 18.75 -12.98 -11.66
CA THR A 285 19.56 -12.86 -12.89
C THR A 285 18.84 -13.28 -14.17
N GLU A 286 17.66 -13.88 -14.06
CA GLU A 286 16.96 -14.52 -15.17
C GLU A 286 15.88 -13.61 -15.77
N ILE A 287 15.53 -13.89 -17.02
CA ILE A 287 14.35 -13.32 -17.68
C ILE A 287 13.26 -14.39 -17.71
N ASP A 288 12.01 -13.96 -17.63
CA ASP A 288 10.88 -14.86 -17.75
C ASP A 288 10.48 -14.98 -19.21
N LEU A 289 10.45 -16.23 -19.66
CA LEU A 289 10.03 -16.64 -21.00
C LEU A 289 9.04 -17.79 -20.89
N THR A 290 8.33 -17.88 -19.75
CA THR A 290 7.32 -18.90 -19.49
C THR A 290 5.97 -18.30 -19.87
N PRO A 291 5.29 -18.83 -20.90
CA PRO A 291 3.92 -18.42 -21.20
C PRO A 291 2.97 -18.68 -20.03
N PRO A 292 2.01 -17.78 -19.76
CA PRO A 292 0.92 -18.08 -18.85
C PRO A 292 -0.03 -19.08 -19.50
N TYR A 293 -0.72 -19.87 -18.68
CA TYR A 293 -1.80 -20.77 -19.12
C TYR A 293 -2.99 -20.71 -18.17
N VAL A 294 -4.16 -21.14 -18.64
CA VAL A 294 -5.38 -21.20 -17.82
C VAL A 294 -5.35 -22.43 -16.91
N THR A 295 -5.43 -22.20 -15.60
CA THR A 295 -5.43 -23.25 -14.57
C THR A 295 -6.82 -23.78 -14.27
N SER A 296 -7.83 -22.91 -14.27
CA SER A 296 -9.24 -23.25 -14.01
C SER A 296 -10.18 -22.15 -14.48
N VAL A 297 -11.45 -22.50 -14.69
CA VAL A 297 -12.52 -21.58 -15.09
C VAL A 297 -13.79 -21.82 -14.30
N VAL A 298 -14.55 -20.74 -14.10
CA VAL A 298 -15.91 -20.76 -13.56
C VAL A 298 -16.82 -20.09 -14.58
N PRO A 299 -17.96 -20.67 -14.99
CA PRO A 299 -18.33 -22.06 -14.82
C PRO A 299 -17.33 -23.02 -15.46
N GLN A 300 -17.28 -24.25 -14.94
CA GLN A 300 -16.47 -25.32 -15.54
C GLN A 300 -16.97 -25.70 -16.95
N GLN A 301 -16.09 -26.24 -17.77
CA GLN A 301 -16.43 -26.76 -19.10
C GLN A 301 -17.63 -27.70 -19.05
N ASP A 302 -18.56 -27.52 -19.98
CA ASP A 302 -19.82 -28.27 -20.14
C ASP A 302 -20.80 -28.17 -18.95
N ALA A 303 -20.56 -27.28 -17.97
CA ALA A 303 -21.46 -27.08 -16.83
C ALA A 303 -22.83 -26.52 -17.27
N THR A 304 -23.83 -26.67 -16.41
CA THR A 304 -25.17 -26.10 -16.60
C THR A 304 -25.52 -25.26 -15.39
N GLU A 305 -25.50 -23.93 -15.55
CA GLU A 305 -25.58 -23.00 -14.44
C GLU A 305 -26.80 -22.07 -14.49
N PRO A 306 -27.29 -21.62 -13.32
CA PRO A 306 -28.14 -20.43 -13.20
C PRO A 306 -27.55 -19.23 -13.94
N ARG A 307 -28.41 -18.42 -14.56
CA ARG A 307 -27.94 -17.37 -15.48
C ARG A 307 -27.30 -16.16 -14.80
N ASN A 308 -27.34 -16.08 -13.47
CA ASN A 308 -26.65 -15.05 -12.68
C ASN A 308 -25.22 -15.44 -12.27
N ILE A 309 -24.70 -16.56 -12.74
CA ILE A 309 -23.30 -16.94 -12.55
C ILE A 309 -22.37 -15.94 -13.26
N THR A 310 -21.28 -15.55 -12.60
CA THR A 310 -20.16 -14.81 -13.19
C THR A 310 -19.20 -15.77 -13.88
N ILE A 311 -18.51 -15.26 -14.90
CA ILE A 311 -17.46 -16.01 -15.57
C ILE A 311 -16.13 -15.63 -14.94
N GLU A 312 -15.27 -16.60 -14.59
CA GLU A 312 -13.93 -16.37 -14.10
C GLU A 312 -12.90 -17.22 -14.83
N ILE A 313 -11.71 -16.64 -15.02
CA ILE A 313 -10.52 -17.29 -15.59
C ILE A 313 -9.39 -17.15 -14.58
N ASN A 314 -8.78 -18.27 -14.19
CA ASN A 314 -7.61 -18.27 -13.30
C ASN A 314 -6.37 -18.67 -14.10
N PHE A 315 -5.34 -17.83 -14.07
CA PHE A 315 -4.08 -18.02 -14.77
C PHE A 315 -3.00 -18.62 -13.87
N SER A 316 -1.96 -19.20 -14.47
CA SER A 316 -0.80 -19.78 -13.78
C SER A 316 0.02 -18.75 -13.01
N GLU A 317 -0.07 -17.48 -13.39
CA GLU A 317 0.73 -16.38 -12.87
C GLU A 317 0.01 -15.03 -13.01
N ALA A 318 0.70 -13.95 -12.61
CA ALA A 318 0.17 -12.60 -12.68
C ALA A 318 0.08 -12.13 -14.13
N MET A 319 -1.12 -11.72 -14.54
CA MET A 319 -1.41 -11.20 -15.86
C MET A 319 -1.28 -9.68 -15.91
N ASP A 320 -0.97 -9.13 -17.08
CA ASP A 320 -1.04 -7.69 -17.30
C ASP A 320 -2.49 -7.21 -17.14
N PRO A 321 -2.78 -6.31 -16.18
CA PRO A 321 -4.14 -5.85 -15.95
C PRO A 321 -4.69 -5.03 -17.12
N VAL A 322 -3.89 -4.21 -17.79
CA VAL A 322 -4.32 -3.37 -18.93
C VAL A 322 -4.65 -4.23 -20.15
N ALA A 323 -4.00 -5.39 -20.29
CA ALA A 323 -4.30 -6.35 -21.35
C ALA A 323 -5.48 -7.28 -21.03
N THR A 324 -6.01 -7.27 -19.80
CA THR A 324 -7.00 -8.25 -19.32
C THR A 324 -8.26 -7.64 -18.70
N THR A 325 -8.29 -6.33 -18.46
CA THR A 325 -9.47 -5.60 -17.98
C THR A 325 -10.04 -4.65 -19.03
N GLY A 326 -11.33 -4.32 -18.86
CA GLY A 326 -12.04 -3.37 -19.70
C GLY A 326 -13.47 -3.80 -19.97
N SER A 327 -14.19 -2.97 -20.72
CA SER A 327 -15.60 -3.22 -21.03
C SER A 327 -15.86 -3.48 -22.51
N TYR A 328 -16.77 -4.43 -22.79
CA TYR A 328 -17.37 -4.60 -24.11
C TYR A 328 -18.78 -4.01 -24.12
N ILE A 329 -18.93 -2.86 -24.78
CA ILE A 329 -20.21 -2.19 -25.01
C ILE A 329 -20.36 -1.92 -26.51
N ALA A 330 -21.27 -2.62 -27.18
CA ALA A 330 -21.36 -2.61 -28.65
C ALA A 330 -21.73 -1.24 -29.24
N SER A 331 -22.20 -0.30 -28.41
CA SER A 331 -22.54 1.06 -28.81
C SER A 331 -21.37 2.05 -28.76
N GLU A 332 -20.25 1.67 -28.17
CA GLU A 332 -19.07 2.54 -28.00
C GLU A 332 -18.12 2.48 -29.20
N GLU A 333 -17.27 3.50 -29.34
CA GLU A 333 -16.34 3.62 -30.48
C GLU A 333 -15.09 2.76 -30.32
N SER A 334 -14.72 2.45 -29.08
CA SER A 334 -13.64 1.56 -28.67
C SER A 334 -14.18 0.66 -27.58
N TYR A 335 -13.79 -0.62 -27.59
CA TYR A 335 -14.23 -1.61 -26.61
C TYR A 335 -13.16 -2.68 -26.46
N PHE A 336 -13.15 -3.34 -25.31
CA PHE A 336 -12.21 -4.42 -24.99
C PHE A 336 -12.54 -5.71 -25.74
N THR A 337 -11.52 -6.41 -26.25
CA THR A 337 -11.68 -7.66 -27.04
C THR A 337 -10.65 -8.73 -26.76
N ASN A 338 -9.73 -8.57 -25.80
CA ASN A 338 -8.72 -9.60 -25.52
C ASN A 338 -9.35 -10.83 -24.85
N ILE A 339 -10.52 -10.64 -24.23
CA ILE A 339 -11.38 -11.70 -23.72
C ILE A 339 -12.80 -11.41 -24.21
N GLU A 340 -13.48 -12.41 -24.75
CA GLU A 340 -14.82 -12.26 -25.33
C GLU A 340 -15.77 -13.35 -24.81
N VAL A 341 -17.06 -13.02 -24.71
CA VAL A 341 -18.11 -13.94 -24.25
C VAL A 341 -19.23 -13.93 -25.26
N PHE A 342 -19.47 -15.04 -25.96
CA PHE A 342 -20.47 -15.15 -27.00
C PHE A 342 -21.71 -15.92 -26.54
N ASP A 343 -22.88 -15.48 -27.02
CA ASP A 343 -24.12 -16.24 -26.92
C ASP A 343 -24.21 -17.34 -28.02
N ALA A 344 -25.28 -18.14 -27.99
CA ALA A 344 -25.48 -19.22 -28.96
C ALA A 344 -25.75 -18.74 -30.41
N LEU A 345 -25.90 -17.43 -30.64
CA LEU A 345 -26.00 -16.81 -31.96
C LEU A 345 -24.65 -16.26 -32.45
N GLY A 346 -23.58 -16.35 -31.64
CA GLY A 346 -22.28 -15.77 -31.92
C GLY A 346 -22.26 -14.26 -31.73
N VAL A 347 -23.14 -13.71 -30.89
CA VAL A 347 -23.14 -12.29 -30.52
C VAL A 347 -22.37 -12.13 -29.22
N ASN A 348 -21.39 -11.23 -29.20
CA ASN A 348 -20.63 -10.93 -27.99
C ASN A 348 -21.55 -10.25 -26.95
N VAL A 349 -21.47 -10.71 -25.71
CA VAL A 349 -22.30 -10.32 -24.57
C VAL A 349 -21.69 -9.08 -23.93
N GLU A 350 -22.47 -8.02 -23.83
CA GLU A 350 -22.03 -6.77 -23.19
C GLU A 350 -21.75 -6.99 -21.69
N GLY A 351 -20.61 -6.47 -21.21
CA GLY A 351 -20.14 -6.66 -19.85
C GLY A 351 -18.76 -6.06 -19.60
N THR A 352 -18.28 -6.23 -18.37
CA THR A 352 -17.01 -5.69 -17.87
C THR A 352 -16.14 -6.81 -17.32
N PHE A 353 -14.84 -6.73 -17.60
CA PHE A 353 -13.80 -7.63 -17.14
C PHE A 353 -12.97 -6.96 -16.04
N GLU A 354 -12.89 -7.61 -14.88
CA GLU A 354 -12.23 -7.10 -13.67
C GLU A 354 -11.14 -8.08 -13.23
N ILE A 355 -9.94 -7.58 -12.92
CA ILE A 355 -8.83 -8.39 -12.41
C ILE A 355 -8.74 -8.34 -10.88
N SER A 356 -8.29 -9.44 -10.28
CA SER A 356 -8.14 -9.59 -8.81
C SER A 356 -7.21 -10.76 -8.48
N ASN A 357 -7.05 -11.04 -7.18
CA ASN A 357 -6.34 -12.20 -6.64
C ASN A 357 -4.87 -12.26 -7.11
N ALA A 358 -4.06 -11.26 -6.72
CA ALA A 358 -2.68 -11.10 -7.18
C ALA A 358 -2.52 -11.05 -8.71
N TYR A 359 -3.47 -10.41 -9.38
CA TYR A 359 -3.53 -10.30 -10.84
C TYR A 359 -3.65 -11.65 -11.57
N ARG A 360 -4.15 -12.70 -10.92
CA ARG A 360 -4.26 -14.05 -11.52
C ARG A 360 -5.68 -14.44 -11.92
N THR A 361 -6.70 -13.68 -11.49
CA THR A 361 -8.10 -14.03 -11.73
C THR A 361 -8.85 -12.90 -12.41
N ILE A 362 -9.37 -13.16 -13.62
CA ILE A 362 -10.27 -12.27 -14.36
C ILE A 362 -11.70 -12.68 -14.10
N SER A 363 -12.57 -11.72 -13.77
CA SER A 363 -14.00 -11.90 -13.57
C SER A 363 -14.78 -11.11 -14.62
N PHE A 364 -15.76 -11.73 -15.26
CA PHE A 364 -16.69 -11.06 -16.18
C PHE A 364 -18.09 -10.98 -15.60
N THR A 365 -18.67 -9.78 -15.65
CA THR A 365 -20.07 -9.50 -15.31
C THR A 365 -20.75 -8.80 -16.46
N THR A 366 -21.87 -9.35 -16.94
CA THR A 366 -22.66 -8.71 -17.99
C THR A 366 -23.37 -7.44 -17.50
N THR A 367 -23.81 -6.59 -18.43
CA THR A 367 -24.62 -5.39 -18.12
C THR A 367 -26.13 -5.65 -18.07
N ASP A 368 -26.63 -6.85 -18.41
CA ASP A 368 -28.07 -7.17 -18.43
C ASP A 368 -28.63 -7.40 -17.02
N ALA A 369 -29.20 -6.35 -16.42
CA ALA A 369 -29.83 -6.42 -15.10
C ALA A 369 -31.09 -7.30 -15.11
N CYS A 370 -31.16 -8.27 -14.20
CA CYS A 370 -32.23 -9.28 -14.18
C CYS A 370 -32.88 -9.49 -12.80
N GLY A 371 -32.27 -8.97 -11.72
CA GLY A 371 -32.75 -9.19 -10.37
C GLY A 371 -32.10 -8.27 -9.35
N GLU A 372 -32.41 -8.55 -8.08
CA GLU A 372 -31.87 -7.85 -6.92
C GLU A 372 -31.54 -8.92 -5.89
N ASP A 373 -30.37 -8.80 -5.26
CA ASP A 373 -29.93 -9.74 -4.24
C ASP A 373 -30.54 -9.41 -2.85
N PRO A 374 -30.31 -10.23 -1.81
CA PRO A 374 -30.83 -9.96 -0.48
C PRO A 374 -30.35 -8.65 0.18
N CYS A 375 -29.23 -8.08 -0.30
CA CYS A 375 -28.67 -6.81 0.17
C CYS A 375 -29.28 -5.59 -0.53
N GLY A 376 -29.92 -5.79 -1.67
CA GLY A 376 -30.48 -4.73 -2.51
C GLY A 376 -29.61 -4.39 -3.72
N ASP A 377 -28.54 -5.15 -3.95
CA ASP A 377 -27.65 -4.95 -5.09
C ASP A 377 -28.27 -5.56 -6.35
N THR A 378 -27.98 -4.94 -7.50
CA THR A 378 -28.45 -5.46 -8.79
C THR A 378 -27.72 -6.74 -9.15
N ILE A 379 -28.48 -7.76 -9.56
CA ILE A 379 -27.97 -9.00 -10.15
C ILE A 379 -28.02 -8.83 -11.67
N TYR A 380 -26.90 -9.16 -12.32
CA TYR A 380 -26.78 -9.17 -13.78
C TYR A 380 -26.77 -10.61 -14.31
N CYS A 381 -27.45 -10.87 -15.41
CA CYS A 381 -27.64 -12.23 -15.89
C CYS A 381 -27.18 -12.42 -17.32
N LEU A 382 -26.39 -13.46 -17.53
CA LEU A 382 -26.07 -13.98 -18.83
C LEU A 382 -27.36 -14.34 -19.61
N PRO A 383 -27.28 -14.39 -20.95
CA PRO A 383 -28.40 -14.80 -21.78
C PRO A 383 -28.92 -16.21 -21.39
N THR A 384 -30.25 -16.40 -21.30
CA THR A 384 -30.86 -17.60 -20.69
C THR A 384 -31.04 -18.80 -21.63
N ASN A 385 -31.03 -20.02 -21.08
CA ASN A 385 -31.37 -21.29 -21.73
C ASN A 385 -30.58 -21.57 -23.01
N GLN A 386 -29.30 -21.20 -23.02
CA GLN A 386 -28.45 -21.36 -24.18
C GLN A 386 -27.00 -21.59 -23.81
N ALA A 387 -26.23 -22.04 -24.80
CA ALA A 387 -24.78 -22.15 -24.66
C ALA A 387 -24.16 -20.75 -24.61
N ILE A 388 -23.17 -20.61 -23.74
CA ILE A 388 -22.27 -19.47 -23.66
C ILE A 388 -20.87 -20.00 -23.95
N GLU A 389 -20.14 -19.30 -24.79
CA GLU A 389 -18.76 -19.63 -25.17
C GLU A 389 -17.87 -18.45 -24.79
N ALA A 390 -16.79 -18.69 -24.07
CA ALA A 390 -15.85 -17.66 -23.65
C ALA A 390 -14.47 -17.94 -24.23
N PHE A 391 -13.77 -16.88 -24.59
CA PHE A 391 -12.44 -16.90 -25.21
C PHE A 391 -11.51 -15.98 -24.44
N ALA A 392 -10.29 -16.45 -24.13
CA ALA A 392 -9.15 -15.61 -23.84
C ALA A 392 -8.17 -15.72 -25.01
N HIS A 393 -7.91 -14.61 -25.68
CA HIS A 393 -7.11 -14.61 -26.91
C HIS A 393 -5.62 -14.52 -26.61
N ALA A 394 -4.82 -15.32 -27.31
CA ALA A 394 -3.37 -15.20 -27.29
C ALA A 394 -2.96 -13.93 -28.04
N ALA A 395 -2.05 -13.15 -27.45
CA ALA A 395 -1.50 -11.96 -28.08
C ALA A 395 -0.57 -12.32 -29.24
N THR A 396 -0.50 -11.47 -30.27
CA THR A 396 0.45 -11.61 -31.38
C THR A 396 1.88 -11.62 -30.84
N LEU A 397 2.72 -12.55 -31.29
CA LEU A 397 4.09 -12.69 -30.81
C LEU A 397 5.05 -11.68 -31.46
N ASN A 398 6.08 -11.32 -30.70
CA ASN A 398 7.24 -10.64 -31.23
C ASN A 398 8.15 -11.64 -31.98
N GLU A 399 8.32 -11.44 -33.28
CA GLU A 399 9.12 -12.32 -34.15
C GLU A 399 10.59 -12.46 -33.70
N ASP A 400 11.13 -11.48 -32.99
CA ASP A 400 12.52 -11.48 -32.52
C ASP A 400 12.68 -11.97 -31.06
N GLU A 401 11.59 -12.03 -30.28
CA GLU A 401 11.62 -12.22 -28.81
C GLU A 401 10.56 -13.22 -28.28
N ILE A 402 10.29 -14.32 -29.00
CA ILE A 402 9.37 -15.38 -28.56
C ILE A 402 9.73 -15.91 -27.15
N PRO A 403 8.77 -16.07 -26.21
CA PRO A 403 7.30 -15.97 -26.36
C PRO A 403 6.70 -14.61 -26.02
N GLN A 404 7.49 -13.54 -25.97
CA GLN A 404 6.98 -12.20 -25.69
C GLN A 404 6.06 -11.72 -26.82
N ALA A 405 5.01 -11.01 -26.44
CA ALA A 405 4.03 -10.44 -27.35
C ALA A 405 4.52 -9.13 -27.96
N GLU A 406 4.09 -8.86 -29.19
CA GLU A 406 4.30 -7.59 -29.86
C GLU A 406 3.28 -6.56 -29.35
N PRO A 407 3.71 -5.40 -28.83
CA PRO A 407 2.78 -4.37 -28.38
C PRO A 407 1.91 -3.81 -29.51
N ALA A 408 0.60 -3.74 -29.27
CA ALA A 408 -0.39 -3.12 -30.14
C ALA A 408 -0.77 -1.73 -29.58
N GLY A 409 0.04 -0.71 -29.89
CA GLY A 409 -0.12 0.62 -29.29
C GLY A 409 0.49 0.66 -27.88
N TYR A 410 -0.34 0.89 -26.87
CA TYR A 410 0.04 0.90 -25.44
C TYR A 410 -0.40 -0.35 -24.68
N THR A 411 -0.96 -1.33 -25.38
CA THR A 411 -1.42 -2.59 -24.80
C THR A 411 -1.07 -3.72 -25.78
N PHE A 412 -1.73 -4.86 -25.63
CA PHE A 412 -1.59 -6.03 -26.49
C PHE A 412 -2.94 -6.36 -27.11
N ASP A 413 -2.91 -7.07 -28.24
CA ASP A 413 -4.11 -7.55 -28.95
C ASP A 413 -4.63 -8.91 -28.42
N GLY A 414 -4.12 -9.34 -27.27
CA GLY A 414 -4.51 -10.52 -26.53
C GLY A 414 -4.00 -10.44 -25.09
N VAL A 415 -4.21 -11.50 -24.30
CA VAL A 415 -3.79 -11.54 -22.91
C VAL A 415 -2.30 -11.90 -22.79
N VAL A 416 -1.61 -11.25 -21.86
CA VAL A 416 -0.17 -11.47 -21.61
C VAL A 416 0.11 -11.48 -20.10
N ASP A 417 1.18 -12.15 -19.69
CA ASP A 417 1.65 -12.14 -18.30
C ASP A 417 2.38 -10.84 -17.92
N ALA A 418 2.86 -10.75 -16.68
CA ALA A 418 3.64 -9.61 -16.19
C ALA A 418 5.02 -9.41 -16.87
N ALA A 419 5.53 -10.40 -17.59
CA ALA A 419 6.75 -10.36 -18.39
C ALA A 419 6.49 -10.17 -19.91
N SER A 420 5.24 -9.92 -20.27
CA SER A 420 4.74 -9.74 -21.63
C SER A 420 4.75 -11.00 -22.48
N ASN A 421 4.80 -12.21 -21.90
CA ASN A 421 4.63 -13.44 -22.66
C ASN A 421 3.17 -13.65 -23.04
N SER A 422 2.93 -14.09 -24.28
CA SER A 422 1.61 -14.42 -24.78
C SER A 422 1.06 -15.71 -24.16
N LEU A 423 -0.26 -15.80 -24.06
CA LEU A 423 -0.97 -16.98 -23.55
C LEU A 423 -0.61 -18.27 -24.30
N ASP A 424 -0.36 -19.32 -23.53
CA ASP A 424 -0.34 -20.72 -23.96
C ASP A 424 -1.68 -21.37 -23.53
N GLY A 425 -2.69 -21.26 -24.39
CA GLY A 425 -4.04 -21.72 -24.12
C GLY A 425 -4.20 -23.24 -24.16
N ASP A 426 -3.35 -23.98 -24.87
CA ASP A 426 -3.43 -25.43 -24.94
C ASP A 426 -2.51 -26.14 -23.90
N ASN A 427 -1.64 -25.36 -23.25
CA ASN A 427 -0.70 -25.74 -22.20
C ASN A 427 0.27 -26.82 -22.66
N ASP A 428 0.80 -26.68 -23.89
CA ASP A 428 1.85 -27.54 -24.41
C ASP A 428 3.27 -27.05 -24.06
N GLY A 429 3.38 -25.83 -23.53
CA GLY A 429 4.59 -25.17 -23.09
C GLY A 429 5.22 -24.22 -24.12
N ASP A 430 4.64 -24.07 -25.31
CA ASP A 430 5.11 -23.21 -26.39
C ASP A 430 4.01 -22.20 -26.80
N ALA A 431 4.16 -20.91 -26.47
CA ALA A 431 3.21 -19.91 -26.95
C ALA A 431 3.23 -19.74 -28.47
N CYS A 432 2.05 -19.80 -29.07
CA CYS A 432 1.72 -19.49 -30.44
C CYS A 432 0.62 -18.42 -30.43
N GLY A 433 0.98 -17.18 -30.78
CA GLY A 433 0.16 -15.98 -30.56
C GLY A 433 -1.19 -15.94 -31.28
N SER A 434 -1.55 -14.77 -31.84
CA SER A 434 -2.87 -14.62 -32.45
C SER A 434 -3.02 -15.41 -33.76
N ALA A 435 -4.25 -15.66 -34.20
CA ALA A 435 -4.52 -16.28 -35.52
C ALA A 435 -4.04 -15.45 -36.72
N THR A 436 -3.56 -14.22 -36.49
CA THR A 436 -3.00 -13.33 -37.52
C THR A 436 -1.48 -13.29 -37.51
N ASP A 437 -0.85 -14.04 -36.62
CA ASP A 437 0.60 -14.13 -36.50
C ASP A 437 1.24 -14.74 -37.77
N THR A 438 2.49 -14.38 -37.99
CA THR A 438 3.31 -14.95 -39.07
C THR A 438 4.08 -16.20 -38.61
N ILE A 439 4.14 -16.43 -37.30
CA ILE A 439 4.75 -17.59 -36.66
C ILE A 439 3.75 -18.76 -36.67
N ASP A 440 4.14 -19.89 -37.29
CA ASP A 440 3.33 -21.11 -37.29
C ASP A 440 3.44 -21.81 -35.92
N CYS A 441 2.30 -22.26 -35.37
CA CYS A 441 2.27 -23.07 -34.14
C CYS A 441 3.02 -24.41 -34.34
N ALA A 442 3.74 -24.84 -33.31
CA ALA A 442 4.59 -26.04 -33.36
C ALA A 442 3.76 -27.33 -33.49
N ASP A 443 2.57 -27.34 -32.93
CA ASP A 443 1.58 -28.41 -32.90
C ASP A 443 0.71 -28.47 -34.19
N GLY A 444 0.64 -27.36 -34.92
CA GLY A 444 -0.08 -27.19 -36.17
C GLY A 444 -1.51 -26.64 -36.03
N GLU A 445 -1.88 -26.13 -34.86
CA GLU A 445 -3.12 -25.35 -34.64
C GLU A 445 -2.98 -23.92 -35.21
N GLU A 446 -4.07 -23.14 -35.17
CA GLU A 446 -4.11 -21.79 -35.75
C GLU A 446 -3.63 -20.69 -34.79
N ASN A 447 -3.77 -20.90 -33.47
CA ASN A 447 -3.38 -20.00 -32.38
C ASN A 447 -3.50 -20.72 -31.01
N ASP A 448 -3.06 -20.06 -29.94
CA ASP A 448 -3.19 -20.53 -28.55
C ASP A 448 -4.34 -19.87 -27.78
N ASP A 449 -5.43 -19.55 -28.47
CA ASP A 449 -6.61 -19.05 -27.79
C ASP A 449 -7.17 -20.11 -26.84
N TYR A 450 -7.41 -19.73 -25.58
CA TYR A 450 -8.15 -20.58 -24.66
C TYR A 450 -9.65 -20.38 -24.85
N SER A 451 -10.38 -21.44 -25.17
CA SER A 451 -11.84 -21.40 -25.29
C SER A 451 -12.51 -22.48 -24.47
N TRP A 452 -13.65 -22.14 -23.87
CA TRP A 452 -14.49 -23.08 -23.15
C TRP A 452 -15.96 -22.69 -23.27
N ASN A 453 -16.84 -23.63 -22.98
CA ASN A 453 -18.28 -23.38 -23.02
C ASN A 453 -19.03 -24.01 -21.85
N PHE A 454 -20.18 -23.43 -21.54
CA PHE A 454 -21.14 -23.92 -20.57
C PHE A 454 -22.56 -23.54 -21.04
N THR A 455 -23.59 -24.01 -20.34
CA THR A 455 -24.99 -23.69 -20.65
C THR A 455 -25.65 -22.96 -19.50
N THR A 456 -26.44 -21.94 -19.79
CA THR A 456 -27.26 -21.24 -18.78
C THR A 456 -28.67 -21.82 -18.72
N THR A 457 -29.34 -21.66 -17.58
CA THR A 457 -30.76 -21.98 -17.37
C THR A 457 -31.61 -20.69 -17.29
N ASP A 458 -32.91 -20.81 -16.97
CA ASP A 458 -33.76 -19.67 -16.60
C ASP A 458 -33.77 -19.42 -15.08
N ASP A 459 -33.07 -20.26 -14.33
CA ASP A 459 -33.05 -20.17 -12.87
C ASP A 459 -32.11 -19.05 -12.41
N ILE A 460 -32.42 -18.49 -11.25
CA ILE A 460 -31.59 -17.55 -10.51
C ILE A 460 -31.21 -18.24 -9.21
N GLU A 461 -29.92 -18.36 -8.95
CA GLU A 461 -29.41 -18.84 -7.66
C GLU A 461 -29.45 -17.70 -6.65
N ASP A 462 -30.14 -17.89 -5.54
CA ASP A 462 -30.36 -16.87 -4.49
C ASP A 462 -29.82 -17.28 -3.11
N SER A 463 -29.05 -18.36 -3.04
CA SER A 463 -28.44 -18.86 -1.81
C SER A 463 -27.34 -17.93 -1.30
N VAL A 464 -27.54 -17.40 -0.09
CA VAL A 464 -26.54 -16.58 0.62
C VAL A 464 -25.29 -17.41 0.94
N PRO A 465 -24.08 -16.91 0.60
CA PRO A 465 -22.80 -17.48 1.02
C PRO A 465 -22.70 -17.68 2.54
N GLN A 466 -22.10 -18.79 2.94
CA GLN A 466 -21.95 -19.16 4.35
C GLN A 466 -20.52 -19.59 4.62
N ILE A 467 -19.96 -19.13 5.73
CA ILE A 467 -18.71 -19.66 6.25
C ILE A 467 -18.99 -21.06 6.80
N ILE A 468 -18.26 -22.06 6.33
CA ILE A 468 -18.50 -23.45 6.72
C ILE A 468 -18.05 -23.73 8.16
N ASP A 469 -18.62 -24.75 8.77
CA ASP A 469 -18.15 -25.24 10.07
C ASP A 469 -16.71 -25.76 9.97
N GLY A 470 -15.82 -25.23 10.81
CA GLY A 470 -14.38 -25.50 10.71
C GLY A 470 -13.68 -24.84 9.51
N GLY A 471 -14.34 -23.88 8.85
CA GLY A 471 -13.77 -23.11 7.75
C GLY A 471 -13.02 -21.85 8.19
N LEU A 472 -12.60 -21.75 9.45
CA LEU A 472 -11.71 -20.68 9.92
C LEU A 472 -10.41 -21.30 10.41
N ASP A 473 -9.30 -20.76 9.93
CA ASP A 473 -7.95 -21.02 10.43
C ASP A 473 -7.18 -19.70 10.49
N PRO A 474 -6.75 -19.21 11.67
CA PRO A 474 -7.00 -19.78 12.99
C PRO A 474 -8.48 -19.77 13.38
N GLY A 475 -8.85 -20.68 14.29
CA GLY A 475 -10.19 -20.76 14.85
C GLY A 475 -10.55 -19.57 15.75
N ILE A 476 -11.84 -19.41 16.04
CA ILE A 476 -12.33 -18.38 16.96
C ILE A 476 -11.72 -18.58 18.35
N GLU A 477 -11.10 -17.53 18.89
CA GLU A 477 -10.42 -17.52 20.20
C GLU A 477 -9.31 -18.58 20.33
N GLU A 478 -8.74 -19.05 19.22
CA GLU A 478 -7.60 -19.97 19.26
C GLU A 478 -6.35 -19.26 19.81
N ASP A 479 -5.60 -19.96 20.67
CA ASP A 479 -4.36 -19.47 21.27
C ASP A 479 -3.13 -20.19 20.71
N GLU A 480 -1.94 -19.64 20.98
CA GLU A 480 -0.65 -20.19 20.51
C GLU A 480 -0.52 -20.32 18.98
N ILE A 481 -1.25 -19.48 18.23
CA ILE A 481 -1.19 -19.39 16.77
C ILE A 481 0.20 -18.88 16.33
N ASN A 482 0.72 -19.41 15.24
CA ASN A 482 1.94 -18.91 14.63
C ASN A 482 1.71 -17.51 14.02
N GLN A 483 2.57 -16.56 14.34
CA GLN A 483 2.46 -15.13 13.97
C GLN A 483 2.59 -14.86 12.46
N THR A 484 2.96 -15.88 11.68
CA THR A 484 3.14 -15.82 10.22
C THR A 484 2.15 -16.69 9.47
N ASN A 485 1.21 -17.34 10.16
CA ASN A 485 0.15 -18.08 9.48
C ASN A 485 -0.88 -17.07 8.99
N ASP A 486 -1.23 -17.15 7.72
CA ASP A 486 -2.31 -16.37 7.14
C ASP A 486 -3.66 -16.70 7.80
N ILE A 487 -4.62 -15.79 7.65
CA ILE A 487 -5.99 -16.01 8.11
C ILE A 487 -6.82 -16.54 6.94
N GLU A 488 -7.35 -17.75 7.08
CA GLU A 488 -8.17 -18.44 6.09
C GLU A 488 -9.65 -18.48 6.50
N ILE A 489 -10.53 -18.08 5.57
CA ILE A 489 -11.99 -18.13 5.72
C ILE A 489 -12.62 -18.87 4.54
N THR A 490 -13.17 -20.05 4.79
CA THR A 490 -13.76 -20.93 3.77
C THR A 490 -15.28 -20.78 3.68
N PHE A 491 -15.76 -20.51 2.48
CA PHE A 491 -17.17 -20.40 2.14
C PHE A 491 -17.70 -21.69 1.49
N ASN A 492 -19.02 -21.89 1.58
CA ASN A 492 -19.70 -23.08 1.06
C ASN A 492 -20.01 -23.04 -0.45
N THR A 493 -19.59 -21.98 -1.13
CA THR A 493 -19.84 -21.69 -2.54
C THR A 493 -18.64 -20.96 -3.13
N TYR A 494 -18.54 -20.89 -4.46
CA TYR A 494 -17.58 -19.99 -5.09
C TYR A 494 -17.92 -18.54 -4.78
N LEU A 495 -16.90 -17.74 -4.50
CA LEU A 495 -17.01 -16.28 -4.40
C LEU A 495 -16.55 -15.61 -5.69
N LYS A 496 -17.21 -14.50 -6.05
CA LYS A 496 -16.81 -13.64 -7.17
C LYS A 496 -15.51 -12.94 -6.81
N SER A 497 -14.44 -13.20 -7.56
CA SER A 497 -13.07 -12.78 -7.27
C SER A 497 -12.93 -11.27 -7.14
N SER A 498 -13.54 -10.52 -8.05
CA SER A 498 -13.47 -9.06 -8.04
C SER A 498 -14.15 -8.42 -6.82
N THR A 499 -14.94 -9.18 -6.04
CA THR A 499 -15.54 -8.73 -4.78
C THR A 499 -14.79 -9.17 -3.53
N VAL A 500 -13.74 -9.98 -3.67
CA VAL A 500 -12.88 -10.45 -2.56
C VAL A 500 -11.60 -9.63 -2.62
N LYS A 501 -11.68 -8.40 -2.11
CA LYS A 501 -10.66 -7.35 -2.19
C LYS A 501 -10.47 -6.71 -0.82
N THR A 502 -9.49 -5.83 -0.70
CA THR A 502 -9.19 -5.17 0.59
C THR A 502 -10.28 -4.22 1.07
N HIS A 503 -11.21 -3.81 0.18
CA HIS A 503 -12.41 -3.06 0.55
C HIS A 503 -13.46 -3.94 1.26
N SER A 504 -13.59 -5.22 0.90
CA SER A 504 -14.62 -6.10 1.45
C SER A 504 -14.11 -7.05 2.55
N VAL A 505 -12.79 -7.23 2.63
CA VAL A 505 -12.10 -8.03 3.63
C VAL A 505 -10.99 -7.19 4.26
N SER A 506 -10.98 -7.06 5.58
CA SER A 506 -9.98 -6.27 6.31
C SER A 506 -9.60 -6.87 7.65
N LEU A 507 -8.55 -6.34 8.27
CA LEU A 507 -8.12 -6.68 9.62
C LEU A 507 -8.37 -5.51 10.57
N TRP A 508 -8.95 -5.81 11.74
CA TRP A 508 -9.24 -4.85 12.79
C TRP A 508 -8.65 -5.29 14.13
N PRO A 509 -8.26 -4.38 15.05
CA PRO A 509 -8.13 -2.95 14.87
C PRO A 509 -6.92 -2.61 14.00
N ASP A 510 -6.95 -1.43 13.38
CA ASP A 510 -5.75 -0.87 12.76
C ASP A 510 -4.67 -0.74 13.85
N PRO A 511 -3.53 -1.43 13.74
CA PRO A 511 -2.52 -1.36 14.77
C PRO A 511 -1.98 0.07 14.91
N TYR A 512 -1.50 0.43 16.10
CA TYR A 512 -0.81 1.71 16.30
C TYR A 512 0.51 1.85 15.50
N TYR A 513 0.88 0.83 14.74
CA TYR A 513 2.02 0.79 13.83
C TYR A 513 1.52 0.45 12.44
N GLU A 514 2.16 0.97 11.41
CA GLU A 514 1.80 0.63 10.02
C GLU A 514 2.00 -0.87 9.77
N SER A 515 0.96 -1.54 9.27
CA SER A 515 0.98 -2.93 8.83
C SER A 515 0.20 -3.09 7.54
N TRP A 516 0.78 -3.76 6.56
CA TRP A 516 0.09 -4.13 5.33
C TRP A 516 -0.81 -5.35 5.55
N PHE A 517 -1.79 -5.55 4.68
CA PHE A 517 -2.40 -6.87 4.46
C PHE A 517 -2.88 -6.96 3.01
N ALA A 518 -2.87 -8.17 2.46
CA ALA A 518 -3.32 -8.44 1.10
C ALA A 518 -4.37 -9.55 1.11
N ILE A 519 -5.30 -9.51 0.16
CA ILE A 519 -6.40 -10.47 0.07
C ILE A 519 -6.14 -11.40 -1.11
N ARG A 520 -6.21 -12.70 -0.86
CA ARG A 520 -6.12 -13.76 -1.87
C ARG A 520 -7.34 -14.65 -1.78
N LYS A 521 -7.57 -15.43 -2.83
CA LYS A 521 -8.55 -16.51 -2.80
C LYS A 521 -8.01 -17.78 -3.46
N SER A 522 -8.54 -18.91 -3.00
CA SER A 522 -8.32 -20.21 -3.62
C SER A 522 -9.64 -20.96 -3.73
N ASN A 523 -9.86 -21.63 -4.86
CA ASN A 523 -11.05 -22.44 -5.09
C ASN A 523 -10.75 -23.93 -4.85
N ASP A 524 -11.67 -24.61 -4.16
CA ASP A 524 -11.75 -26.07 -4.11
C ASP A 524 -12.82 -26.54 -5.10
N ASP A 525 -12.37 -26.83 -6.32
CA ASP A 525 -13.22 -27.25 -7.42
C ASP A 525 -13.96 -28.57 -7.16
N THR A 526 -13.48 -29.39 -6.22
CA THR A 526 -14.13 -30.67 -5.90
C THR A 526 -15.38 -30.48 -5.05
N ASN A 527 -15.37 -29.45 -4.19
CA ASN A 527 -16.46 -29.16 -3.26
C ASN A 527 -17.22 -27.87 -3.60
N GLU A 528 -16.82 -27.16 -4.65
CA GLU A 528 -17.38 -25.88 -5.10
C GLU A 528 -17.30 -24.81 -4.00
N ARG A 529 -16.10 -24.61 -3.45
CA ARG A 529 -15.86 -23.70 -2.32
C ARG A 529 -14.77 -22.70 -2.65
N THR A 530 -14.83 -21.55 -2.00
CA THR A 530 -13.71 -20.58 -1.98
C THR A 530 -13.18 -20.42 -0.57
N THR A 531 -11.87 -20.47 -0.43
CA THR A 531 -11.13 -20.00 0.75
C THR A 531 -10.58 -18.61 0.46
N VAL A 532 -10.94 -17.63 1.29
CA VAL A 532 -10.34 -16.29 1.32
C VAL A 532 -9.13 -16.36 2.26
N LEU A 533 -7.99 -15.84 1.82
CA LEU A 533 -6.77 -15.74 2.61
C LEU A 533 -6.45 -14.26 2.84
N ILE A 534 -6.11 -13.91 4.07
CA ILE A 534 -5.59 -12.59 4.43
C ILE A 534 -4.10 -12.76 4.75
N GLU A 535 -3.26 -12.35 3.82
CA GLU A 535 -1.81 -12.31 3.99
C GLU A 535 -1.44 -11.05 4.76
N HIS A 536 -0.46 -11.15 5.66
CA HIS A 536 -0.09 -10.07 6.57
C HIS A 536 1.39 -10.18 7.01
N PRO A 537 2.00 -9.09 7.51
CA PRO A 537 3.33 -9.16 8.11
C PRO A 537 3.30 -10.00 9.39
N THR A 538 4.47 -10.32 9.94
CA THR A 538 4.52 -11.05 11.22
C THR A 538 3.76 -10.31 12.32
N PHE A 539 2.68 -10.90 12.84
CA PHE A 539 1.90 -10.30 13.91
C PHE A 539 2.71 -10.19 15.21
N VAL A 540 2.51 -9.12 15.96
CA VAL A 540 3.13 -8.94 17.27
C VAL A 540 2.27 -9.66 18.32
N SER A 541 2.87 -10.55 19.11
CA SER A 541 2.15 -11.23 20.19
C SER A 541 1.70 -10.25 21.28
N THR A 542 0.57 -10.51 21.93
CA THR A 542 0.07 -9.72 23.07
C THR A 542 1.05 -9.62 24.25
N ASP A 543 1.87 -10.65 24.47
CA ASP A 543 2.98 -10.64 25.48
C ASP A 543 4.07 -9.61 25.16
N LEU A 544 4.21 -9.25 23.88
CA LEU A 544 5.08 -8.19 23.38
C LEU A 544 4.28 -6.90 23.12
N GLY A 545 3.04 -6.77 23.58
CA GLY A 545 2.25 -5.55 23.39
C GLY A 545 1.66 -5.37 21.99
N GLY A 546 1.50 -6.47 21.25
CA GLY A 546 0.58 -6.52 20.10
C GLY A 546 -0.88 -6.69 20.54
N TRP A 547 -1.76 -6.88 19.56
CA TRP A 547 -3.21 -6.84 19.72
C TRP A 547 -3.83 -8.17 19.29
N ASP A 548 -5.06 -8.42 19.75
CA ASP A 548 -5.92 -9.41 19.12
C ASP A 548 -6.45 -8.79 17.82
N TYR A 549 -6.38 -9.54 16.72
CA TYR A 549 -6.87 -9.11 15.41
C TYR A 549 -8.14 -9.88 15.06
N TRP A 550 -9.06 -9.19 14.40
CA TRP A 550 -10.34 -9.71 13.94
C TRP A 550 -10.45 -9.48 12.43
N PRO A 551 -10.64 -10.54 11.62
CA PRO A 551 -11.02 -10.36 10.23
C PRO A 551 -12.44 -9.78 10.18
N VAL A 552 -12.60 -8.73 9.39
CA VAL A 552 -13.89 -8.09 9.12
C VAL A 552 -14.26 -8.36 7.67
N LEU A 553 -15.45 -8.89 7.47
CA LEU A 553 -16.01 -9.19 6.16
C LEU A 553 -17.31 -8.40 5.99
N THR A 554 -17.41 -7.63 4.91
CA THR A 554 -18.56 -6.78 4.62
C THR A 554 -19.61 -7.51 3.78
N ASN A 555 -20.77 -6.89 3.58
CA ASN A 555 -21.79 -7.39 2.66
C ASN A 555 -21.39 -7.27 1.18
N ASP A 556 -20.26 -6.64 0.86
CA ASP A 556 -19.80 -6.44 -0.52
C ASP A 556 -19.23 -7.72 -1.13
N ILE A 557 -18.85 -8.70 -0.30
CA ILE A 557 -18.47 -10.04 -0.77
C ILE A 557 -19.68 -10.74 -1.37
N LYS A 558 -19.54 -11.17 -2.63
CA LYS A 558 -20.58 -11.88 -3.36
C LYS A 558 -20.14 -13.30 -3.72
N SER A 559 -21.10 -14.22 -3.74
CA SER A 559 -20.94 -15.49 -4.46
C SER A 559 -20.62 -15.25 -5.94
N ALA A 560 -20.14 -16.28 -6.63
CA ALA A 560 -20.08 -16.28 -8.09
C ALA A 560 -21.46 -16.07 -8.74
N TYR A 561 -22.56 -16.28 -8.00
CA TYR A 561 -23.92 -15.97 -8.43
C TYR A 561 -24.37 -14.52 -8.12
N GLN A 562 -23.42 -13.66 -7.73
CA GLN A 562 -23.64 -12.25 -7.37
C GLN A 562 -24.51 -12.05 -6.11
N ILE A 563 -24.73 -13.09 -5.32
CA ILE A 563 -25.46 -13.00 -4.05
C ILE A 563 -24.52 -12.56 -2.92
N CYS A 564 -24.82 -11.43 -2.27
CA CYS A 564 -24.08 -10.97 -1.11
C CYS A 564 -24.10 -11.95 0.07
N MET A 565 -23.07 -11.89 0.92
CA MET A 565 -22.98 -12.71 2.15
C MET A 565 -23.88 -12.25 3.31
N TYR A 566 -25.02 -11.61 3.04
CA TYR A 566 -25.94 -11.10 4.05
C TYR A 566 -27.38 -11.64 3.89
N PRO A 567 -28.08 -12.00 5.00
CA PRO A 567 -27.65 -11.94 6.39
C PRO A 567 -26.48 -12.89 6.69
N ALA A 568 -25.47 -12.42 7.43
CA ALA A 568 -24.23 -13.16 7.67
C ALA A 568 -24.45 -14.49 8.42
N ILE A 569 -23.77 -15.54 7.93
CA ILE A 569 -23.85 -16.90 8.45
C ILE A 569 -22.43 -17.39 8.73
N GLY A 570 -22.03 -17.30 10.00
CA GLY A 570 -20.70 -17.67 10.48
C GLY A 570 -20.59 -19.14 10.91
N PRO A 571 -19.35 -19.57 11.25
CA PRO A 571 -19.04 -20.95 11.58
C PRO A 571 -19.61 -21.34 12.94
N GLY A 572 -19.82 -22.64 13.13
CA GLY A 572 -20.56 -23.20 14.26
C GLY A 572 -21.90 -23.76 13.77
N ALA A 573 -21.87 -25.03 13.36
CA ALA A 573 -23.06 -25.77 12.96
C ALA A 573 -24.09 -25.85 14.11
N ASN A 574 -25.07 -24.92 14.17
CA ASN A 574 -26.39 -25.12 14.80
C ASN A 574 -27.38 -23.92 14.72
N CYS A 575 -27.27 -23.01 13.74
CA CYS A 575 -28.30 -21.97 13.58
C CYS A 575 -29.59 -22.46 12.90
N THR A 576 -29.64 -23.69 12.39
CA THR A 576 -30.82 -24.27 11.73
C THR A 576 -32.03 -24.42 12.66
N GLU A 577 -31.84 -24.61 13.97
CA GLU A 577 -32.94 -24.75 14.94
C GLU A 577 -33.44 -23.42 15.55
N GLY A 578 -32.92 -22.27 15.12
CA GLY A 578 -33.24 -20.97 15.72
C GLY A 578 -33.37 -19.77 14.77
N ARG A 579 -33.09 -19.95 13.48
CA ARG A 579 -33.25 -18.92 12.45
C ARG A 579 -34.70 -18.88 11.96
N ASP A 580 -35.23 -17.67 11.88
CA ASP A 580 -36.55 -17.38 11.32
C ASP A 580 -36.52 -15.98 10.68
N ALA A 581 -37.67 -15.49 10.23
CA ALA A 581 -37.77 -14.17 9.61
C ALA A 581 -37.43 -13.02 10.59
N GLU A 582 -37.57 -13.25 11.89
CA GLU A 582 -37.26 -12.28 12.93
C GLU A 582 -35.79 -12.34 13.39
N ARG A 583 -35.12 -13.47 13.19
CA ARG A 583 -33.71 -13.71 13.55
C ARG A 583 -32.92 -14.29 12.38
N PRO A 584 -32.66 -13.50 11.32
CA PRO A 584 -32.08 -14.02 10.09
C PRO A 584 -30.56 -14.27 10.18
N TYR A 585 -29.84 -13.62 11.09
CA TYR A 585 -28.38 -13.70 11.23
C TYR A 585 -27.94 -14.90 12.08
N CYS A 586 -26.72 -15.37 11.88
CA CYS A 586 -26.07 -16.40 12.72
C CYS A 586 -24.69 -15.93 13.17
N CYS A 587 -24.61 -15.42 14.39
CA CYS A 587 -23.40 -14.84 14.96
C CYS A 587 -22.81 -15.84 15.97
N ASN A 588 -21.63 -16.38 15.68
CA ASN A 588 -20.94 -17.38 16.50
C ASN A 588 -21.85 -18.57 16.89
N GLY A 589 -22.58 -19.11 15.90
CA GLY A 589 -23.52 -20.22 16.11
C GLY A 589 -24.83 -19.86 16.83
N ILE A 590 -25.12 -18.58 17.08
CA ILE A 590 -26.35 -18.11 17.74
C ILE A 590 -27.18 -17.25 16.78
N ALA A 591 -28.45 -17.62 16.57
CA ALA A 591 -29.33 -16.83 15.70
C ALA A 591 -29.64 -15.45 16.32
N SER A 592 -29.62 -14.39 15.51
CA SER A 592 -29.76 -13.00 15.97
C SER A 592 -30.75 -12.21 15.11
N SER A 593 -31.47 -11.27 15.72
CA SER A 593 -32.33 -10.30 15.03
C SER A 593 -31.58 -9.06 14.56
N SER A 594 -30.35 -8.86 15.03
CA SER A 594 -29.42 -7.81 14.59
C SER A 594 -28.26 -8.44 13.82
N ALA A 595 -27.67 -7.66 12.92
CA ALA A 595 -26.48 -8.06 12.19
C ALA A 595 -25.36 -8.49 13.15
N CYS A 596 -24.51 -9.40 12.68
CA CYS A 596 -23.31 -9.76 13.42
C CYS A 596 -22.38 -8.56 13.44
N GLN A 597 -21.98 -8.15 14.63
CA GLN A 597 -21.05 -7.05 14.85
C GLN A 597 -19.85 -7.65 15.58
N SER A 598 -18.64 -7.21 15.24
CA SER A 598 -17.50 -7.45 16.12
C SER A 598 -17.74 -6.77 17.47
N ASP A 599 -17.17 -7.32 18.54
CA ASP A 599 -17.30 -6.71 19.86
C ASP A 599 -16.72 -5.29 19.81
N GLN A 600 -17.56 -4.27 20.03
CA GLN A 600 -17.09 -2.89 20.19
C GLN A 600 -16.08 -2.87 21.34
N GLN A 601 -14.83 -2.46 21.10
CA GLN A 601 -13.96 -2.08 22.20
C GLN A 601 -14.50 -0.76 22.78
N GLU A 602 -15.17 -0.82 23.94
CA GLU A 602 -15.39 0.37 24.77
C GLU A 602 -14.03 0.91 25.26
N LEU A 603 -13.37 1.75 24.46
CA LEU A 603 -12.31 2.63 24.93
C LEU A 603 -12.95 3.96 25.34
N ASP A 604 -13.02 4.19 26.65
CA ASP A 604 -13.40 5.48 27.26
C ASP A 604 -14.83 6.01 26.97
N GLY A 605 -15.80 5.15 26.67
CA GLY A 605 -17.23 5.50 26.66
C GLY A 605 -17.66 6.40 25.49
N LEU A 606 -16.95 6.29 24.36
CA LEU A 606 -17.40 6.76 23.06
C LEU A 606 -17.79 5.52 22.24
N ASP A 607 -19.02 5.53 21.70
CA ASP A 607 -19.48 4.54 20.73
C ASP A 607 -18.69 4.79 19.43
N GLU A 608 -17.63 4.05 19.16
CA GLU A 608 -16.97 4.06 17.84
C GLU A 608 -17.73 3.12 16.89
N GLU A 609 -18.11 3.64 15.71
CA GLU A 609 -18.57 2.84 14.59
C GLU A 609 -17.40 1.99 14.07
N LEU A 610 -17.70 0.81 13.50
CA LEU A 610 -16.67 0.00 12.83
C LEU A 610 -16.01 0.87 11.74
N PRO A 611 -14.67 0.91 11.64
CA PRO A 611 -14.02 1.78 10.68
C PRO A 611 -14.39 1.38 9.26
N ASP A 612 -14.78 2.37 8.46
CA ASP A 612 -14.82 2.26 7.02
C ASP A 612 -13.36 2.23 6.53
N ASN A 613 -12.94 1.11 5.94
CA ASN A 613 -11.59 0.90 5.42
C ASN A 613 -11.30 1.69 4.13
N SER A 614 -12.25 2.51 3.67
CA SER A 614 -12.05 3.57 2.68
C SER A 614 -11.87 4.95 3.33
N GLU A 615 -12.37 5.15 4.56
CA GLU A 615 -12.17 6.40 5.31
C GLU A 615 -10.84 6.35 6.07
N THR A 616 -9.87 7.07 5.53
CA THR A 616 -8.53 7.24 6.13
C THR A 616 -8.54 8.10 7.41
N GLU A 617 -9.66 8.71 7.77
CA GLU A 617 -9.76 9.59 8.95
C GLU A 617 -10.05 8.77 10.22
N LEU A 618 -9.01 8.58 11.04
CA LEU A 618 -9.15 8.23 12.46
C LEU A 618 -9.68 9.40 13.29
#